data_AF-A0A6I9W2W3-F1
#
_entry.id   AF-A0A6I9W2W3-F1
#
_cell.length_a   1.000
_cell.length_b   1.000
_cell.length_c   1.000
_cell.angle_alpha   90.00
_cell.angle_beta   90.00
_cell.angle_gamma   90.00
#
_symmetry.space_group_name_H-M   'P 1'
#
loop_
_entity.id
_entity.type
_entity.pdbx_description
1 polymer ?
#
loop_
_entity_poly.entity_id
_entity_poly.type
_entity_poly.pdbx_seq_one_letter_code
_entity_poly.pdbx_strand_id
1 'polypeptide(L)'
;MVNQEIAMVENRLQSVQAVMQYAALGDGPLTVPGGVEGVAFVNTKYANASLDFPDIELHFISGSTNSDGGRQIRKVHGLTKQFYDAVFGQISDKDTWSVIPMLLRPKSRGMIKLRSKNPFDHPLIYANYFKEPEDIATLVEGVKISVALSKTEAFRRFGSELNSQQFPGCKHIPAFSDPYWECMIRQYSITIYHPVGTCKMGPYWDPEAVVDSQLRVYGVAGLRVIDASIMPNLVSGNTNAPTIMIGEKASDMIKEYWLKSKGRFEGDSSER
;
A
#
# COMPACT_ATOMS: atom_id res chain seq x y z
N MET A 1 13.17 17.57 4.92
CA MET A 1 14.49 18.02 4.41
C MET A 1 15.54 17.67 5.44
N VAL A 2 16.78 17.44 5.02
CA VAL A 2 17.95 17.26 5.90
C VAL A 2 19.11 18.10 5.41
N ASN A 3 20.07 18.39 6.27
CA ASN A 3 21.23 19.24 5.98
C ASN A 3 22.50 18.46 5.60
N GLN A 4 22.38 17.16 5.32
CA GLN A 4 23.48 16.28 4.93
C GLN A 4 23.12 15.53 3.64
N GLU A 5 24.12 15.24 2.81
CA GLU A 5 23.98 14.48 1.56
C GLU A 5 23.85 12.98 1.82
N ILE A 6 22.77 12.54 2.46
CA ILE A 6 22.54 11.16 2.89
C ILE A 6 21.29 10.51 2.29
N ALA A 7 20.43 11.29 1.65
CA ALA A 7 19.19 10.80 1.07
C ALA A 7 19.40 10.18 -0.31
N MET A 8 18.45 9.38 -0.77
CA MET A 8 18.25 9.00 -2.16
C MET A 8 17.87 10.22 -3.01
N VAL A 9 18.85 10.68 -3.79
CA VAL A 9 18.67 11.64 -4.90
C VAL A 9 19.18 10.96 -6.17
N GLU A 10 18.36 10.96 -7.24
CA GLU A 10 18.56 10.13 -8.43
C GLU A 10 19.98 10.22 -9.01
N ASN A 11 20.51 11.44 -9.15
CA ASN A 11 21.82 11.70 -9.74
C ASN A 11 22.99 11.03 -8.98
N ARG A 12 22.82 10.77 -7.67
CA ARG A 12 23.84 10.07 -6.85
C ARG A 12 23.68 8.55 -6.90
N LEU A 13 22.44 8.06 -7.07
CA LEU A 13 22.15 6.63 -7.17
C LEU A 13 22.59 6.03 -8.50
N GLN A 14 22.42 6.75 -9.61
CA GLN A 14 22.70 6.24 -10.98
C GLN A 14 24.11 6.59 -11.49
N SER A 15 25.08 6.78 -10.59
CA SER A 15 26.46 7.06 -11.00
C SER A 15 27.17 5.80 -11.52
N VAL A 16 28.10 5.95 -12.46
CA VAL A 16 28.94 4.83 -12.95
C VAL A 16 29.66 4.13 -11.79
N GLN A 17 30.08 4.90 -10.78
CA GLN A 17 30.71 4.37 -9.58
C GLN A 17 29.76 3.46 -8.79
N ALA A 18 28.52 3.89 -8.56
CA ALA A 18 27.51 3.07 -7.89
C ALA A 18 27.22 1.76 -8.65
N VAL A 19 27.12 1.83 -9.97
CA VAL A 19 26.92 0.65 -10.84
C VAL A 19 28.09 -0.32 -10.73
N MET A 20 29.32 0.19 -10.84
CA MET A 20 30.52 -0.65 -10.76
C MET A 20 30.70 -1.26 -9.36
N GLN A 21 30.42 -0.50 -8.30
CA GLN A 21 30.48 -1.00 -6.92
C GLN A 21 29.48 -2.14 -6.70
N TYR A 22 28.23 -1.96 -7.13
CA TYR A 22 27.22 -3.00 -7.04
C TYR A 22 27.58 -4.24 -7.84
N ALA A 23 28.04 -4.07 -9.09
CA ALA A 23 28.40 -5.20 -9.95
C ALA A 23 29.61 -5.99 -9.42
N ALA A 24 30.60 -5.32 -8.84
CA ALA A 24 31.82 -5.96 -8.36
C ALA A 24 31.68 -6.55 -6.95
N LEU A 25 30.94 -5.89 -6.06
CA LEU A 25 30.92 -6.21 -4.62
C LEU A 25 29.55 -6.64 -4.09
N GLY A 26 28.48 -6.48 -4.89
CA GLY A 26 27.10 -6.70 -4.42
C GLY A 26 26.66 -5.69 -3.35
N ASP A 27 27.35 -4.55 -3.25
CA ASP A 27 27.18 -3.55 -2.21
C ASP A 27 27.03 -2.14 -2.80
N GLY A 28 26.66 -1.16 -1.97
CA GLY A 28 26.50 0.24 -2.34
C GLY A 28 25.05 0.65 -2.56
N PRO A 29 24.81 1.88 -3.02
CA PRO A 29 23.48 2.51 -3.01
C PRO A 29 22.43 1.82 -3.91
N LEU A 30 22.86 0.99 -4.87
CA LEU A 30 21.95 0.20 -5.72
C LEU A 30 21.40 -1.06 -5.03
N THR A 31 21.90 -1.40 -3.83
CA THR A 31 21.30 -2.45 -2.99
C THR A 31 20.00 -1.98 -2.32
N VAL A 32 19.79 -0.66 -2.23
CA VAL A 32 18.57 -0.08 -1.67
C VAL A 32 17.41 -0.43 -2.60
N PRO A 33 16.26 -0.89 -2.08
CA PRO A 33 15.12 -1.33 -2.90
C PRO A 33 14.43 -0.21 -3.71
N GLY A 34 15.02 0.99 -3.76
CA GLY A 34 14.50 2.14 -4.52
C GLY A 34 13.21 2.74 -3.95
N GLY A 35 12.90 2.47 -2.68
CA GLY A 35 11.64 2.84 -2.06
C GLY A 35 11.69 2.74 -0.53
N VAL A 36 10.85 1.89 0.04
CA VAL A 36 10.71 1.72 1.50
C VAL A 36 11.94 1.00 2.07
N GLU A 37 12.63 1.63 3.00
CA GLU A 37 13.82 1.08 3.68
C GLU A 37 13.53 0.62 5.11
N GLY A 38 12.48 1.15 5.71
CA GLY A 38 12.06 0.80 7.05
C GLY A 38 10.55 0.84 7.18
N VAL A 39 10.02 -0.05 8.02
CA VAL A 39 8.60 -0.06 8.39
C VAL A 39 8.45 0.01 9.89
N ALA A 40 7.41 0.67 10.36
CA ALA A 40 6.99 0.62 11.75
C ALA A 40 5.48 0.45 11.84
N PHE A 41 5.04 -0.39 12.75
CA PHE A 41 3.63 -0.63 13.04
C PHE A 41 3.26 0.09 14.33
N VAL A 42 2.26 0.97 14.28
CA VAL A 42 1.89 1.82 15.41
C VAL A 42 0.38 1.83 15.60
N ASN A 43 -0.02 2.06 16.84
CA ASN A 43 -1.41 2.26 17.23
C ASN A 43 -1.70 3.76 17.33
N THR A 44 -2.73 4.23 16.66
CA THR A 44 -3.33 5.53 16.96
C THR A 44 -4.27 5.42 18.16
N LYS A 45 -4.81 6.56 18.62
CA LYS A 45 -5.86 6.59 19.66
C LYS A 45 -7.17 5.89 19.23
N TYR A 46 -7.34 5.58 17.94
CA TYR A 46 -8.49 4.87 17.41
C TYR A 46 -8.28 3.36 17.32
N ALA A 47 -7.05 2.87 17.52
CA ALA A 47 -6.75 1.45 17.56
C ALA A 47 -7.53 0.79 18.71
N ASN A 48 -8.24 -0.29 18.41
CA ASN A 48 -8.90 -1.08 19.43
C ASN A 48 -7.87 -1.89 20.21
N ALA A 49 -7.58 -1.47 21.45
CA ALA A 49 -6.57 -2.11 22.30
C ALA A 49 -6.86 -3.58 22.65
N SER A 50 -8.11 -4.05 22.48
CA SER A 50 -8.47 -5.45 22.65
C SER A 50 -8.13 -6.31 21.42
N LEU A 51 -7.75 -5.70 20.30
CA LEU A 51 -7.32 -6.38 19.08
C LEU A 51 -5.79 -6.38 19.02
N ASP A 52 -5.21 -7.51 18.63
CA ASP A 52 -3.76 -7.71 18.53
C ASP A 52 -3.21 -7.27 17.17
N PHE A 53 -3.64 -6.11 16.67
CA PHE A 53 -3.07 -5.56 15.43
C PHE A 53 -3.07 -4.03 15.36
N PRO A 54 -2.06 -3.45 14.69
CA PRO A 54 -1.93 -2.02 14.44
C PRO A 54 -2.94 -1.50 13.41
N ASP A 55 -3.24 -0.20 13.50
CA ASP A 55 -4.08 0.53 12.55
C ASP A 55 -3.28 1.38 11.55
N ILE A 56 -2.01 1.69 11.86
CA ILE A 56 -1.09 2.40 10.97
C ILE A 56 0.22 1.62 10.75
N GLU A 57 0.66 1.57 9.50
CA GLU A 57 2.02 1.23 9.10
C GLU A 57 2.72 2.49 8.57
N LEU A 58 3.93 2.75 9.04
CA LEU A 58 4.76 3.87 8.60
C LEU A 58 5.82 3.34 7.64
N HIS A 59 5.73 3.72 6.37
CA HIS A 59 6.79 3.45 5.39
C HIS A 59 7.83 4.56 5.42
N PHE A 60 9.03 4.26 5.91
CA PHE A 60 10.17 5.15 5.88
C PHE A 60 10.91 5.05 4.54
N ILE A 61 11.20 6.21 3.95
CA ILE A 61 11.92 6.35 2.70
C ILE A 61 12.96 7.46 2.88
N SER A 62 14.24 7.19 2.62
CA SER A 62 15.30 8.20 2.57
C SER A 62 15.22 9.07 1.31
N GLY A 63 14.02 9.48 0.91
CA GLY A 63 13.73 10.29 -0.26
C GLY A 63 12.31 10.81 -0.18
N SER A 64 11.90 11.61 -1.16
CA SER A 64 10.53 12.08 -1.28
C SER A 64 10.20 12.40 -2.74
N THR A 65 9.04 13.00 -2.97
CA THR A 65 8.54 13.35 -4.31
C THR A 65 9.51 14.24 -5.12
N ASN A 66 10.36 15.00 -4.43
CA ASN A 66 11.35 15.89 -5.02
C ASN A 66 12.68 15.20 -5.44
N SER A 67 12.90 13.94 -5.06
CA SER A 67 14.20 13.25 -5.15
C SER A 67 14.72 13.03 -6.58
N ASP A 68 13.85 13.14 -7.59
CA ASP A 68 14.19 12.97 -9.01
C ASP A 68 13.89 14.23 -9.84
N GLY A 69 13.75 15.37 -9.17
CA GLY A 69 13.41 16.64 -9.79
C GLY A 69 12.09 16.65 -10.59
N GLY A 70 11.17 15.70 -10.31
CA GLY A 70 9.85 15.64 -10.92
C GLY A 70 9.83 14.97 -12.29
N ARG A 71 10.89 14.22 -12.64
CA ARG A 71 11.04 13.49 -13.93
C ARG A 71 10.08 12.31 -14.03
N GLN A 72 10.05 11.45 -13.02
CA GLN A 72 9.28 10.20 -12.95
C GLN A 72 8.36 10.13 -11.72
N ILE A 73 8.84 10.40 -10.51
CA ILE A 73 8.10 10.23 -9.26
C ILE A 73 6.80 11.06 -9.29
N ARG A 74 6.86 12.29 -9.79
CA ARG A 74 5.67 13.13 -10.01
C ARG A 74 4.59 12.43 -10.85
N LYS A 75 5.00 11.74 -11.93
CA LYS A 75 4.08 11.04 -12.83
C LYS A 75 3.52 9.78 -12.17
N VAL A 76 4.36 9.01 -11.49
CA VAL A 76 3.97 7.81 -10.74
C VAL A 76 2.94 8.16 -9.66
N HIS A 77 3.14 9.28 -8.97
CA HIS A 77 2.20 9.79 -7.96
C HIS A 77 0.98 10.52 -8.54
N GLY A 78 0.84 10.60 -9.87
CA GLY A 78 -0.32 11.23 -10.51
C GLY A 78 -0.41 12.76 -10.31
N LEU A 79 0.68 13.42 -9.95
CA LEU A 79 0.68 14.85 -9.66
C LEU A 79 0.74 15.70 -10.93
N THR A 80 -0.03 16.79 -10.97
CA THR A 80 0.10 17.79 -12.03
C THR A 80 1.44 18.54 -11.91
N LYS A 81 1.94 19.06 -13.04
CA LYS A 81 3.17 19.88 -13.02
C LYS A 81 2.98 21.11 -12.12
N GLN A 82 1.83 21.76 -12.21
CA GLN A 82 1.51 22.94 -11.39
C GLN A 82 1.55 22.65 -9.89
N PHE A 83 0.99 21.52 -9.44
CA PHE A 83 1.05 21.13 -8.04
C PHE A 83 2.50 20.83 -7.61
N TYR A 84 3.24 20.09 -8.43
CA TYR A 84 4.63 19.76 -8.16
C TYR A 84 5.51 21.01 -8.02
N ASP A 85 5.43 21.93 -8.98
CA ASP A 85 6.24 23.15 -8.96
C ASP A 85 5.93 24.00 -7.71
N ALA A 86 4.65 24.08 -7.33
CA ALA A 86 4.21 24.86 -6.17
C ALA A 86 4.66 24.28 -4.82
N VAL A 87 4.70 22.95 -4.69
CA VAL A 87 4.98 22.27 -3.40
C VAL A 87 6.41 21.77 -3.30
N PHE A 88 6.93 21.16 -4.36
CA PHE A 88 8.21 20.45 -4.39
C PHE A 88 9.28 21.18 -5.23
N GLY A 89 8.91 22.12 -6.10
CA GLY A 89 9.85 22.77 -7.02
C GLY A 89 11.04 23.46 -6.32
N GLN A 90 10.81 24.12 -5.19
CA GLN A 90 11.87 24.80 -4.42
C GLN A 90 12.83 23.84 -3.68
N ILE A 91 12.43 22.57 -3.57
CA ILE A 91 13.22 21.51 -2.94
C ILE A 91 13.61 20.43 -3.96
N SER A 92 13.47 20.69 -5.25
CA SER A 92 13.89 19.78 -6.32
C SER A 92 15.32 19.31 -6.10
N ASP A 93 15.53 18.00 -6.17
CA ASP A 93 16.84 17.33 -6.04
C ASP A 93 17.58 17.61 -4.71
N LYS A 94 16.89 18.16 -3.69
CA LYS A 94 17.43 18.31 -2.33
C LYS A 94 17.26 17.03 -1.49
N ASP A 95 18.17 16.83 -0.55
CA ASP A 95 18.09 15.74 0.42
C ASP A 95 16.84 15.84 1.31
N THR A 96 16.00 14.82 1.21
CA THR A 96 14.78 14.68 1.97
C THR A 96 14.61 13.24 2.43
N TRP A 97 13.85 13.07 3.49
CA TRP A 97 13.26 11.79 3.84
C TRP A 97 11.75 11.99 3.93
N SER A 98 11.02 10.91 3.84
CA SER A 98 9.58 10.89 4.04
C SER A 98 9.17 9.68 4.86
N VAL A 99 8.05 9.84 5.56
CA VAL A 99 7.30 8.74 6.13
C VAL A 99 5.89 8.81 5.57
N ILE A 100 5.41 7.69 5.05
CA ILE A 100 4.06 7.57 4.50
C ILE A 100 3.23 6.74 5.48
N PRO A 101 2.30 7.36 6.22
CA PRO A 101 1.34 6.63 7.05
C PRO A 101 0.33 5.91 6.17
N MET A 102 0.21 4.61 6.36
CA MET A 102 -0.71 3.74 5.65
C MET A 102 -1.78 3.19 6.60
N LEU A 103 -3.04 3.27 6.19
CA LEU A 103 -4.15 2.62 6.89
C LEU A 103 -4.11 1.12 6.67
N LEU A 104 -3.96 0.36 7.76
CA LEU A 104 -3.92 -1.11 7.70
C LEU A 104 -5.32 -1.74 7.68
N ARG A 105 -6.29 -1.06 8.29
CA ARG A 105 -7.68 -1.54 8.40
C ARG A 105 -8.65 -0.46 7.95
N PRO A 106 -8.61 -0.04 6.67
CA PRO A 106 -9.53 0.96 6.16
C PRO A 106 -10.96 0.47 6.32
N LYS A 107 -11.88 1.38 6.65
CA LYS A 107 -13.33 1.13 6.67
C LYS A 107 -13.97 1.38 5.32
N SER A 108 -13.44 2.33 4.54
CA SER A 108 -13.93 2.58 3.18
C SER A 108 -13.81 1.33 2.31
N ARG A 109 -14.83 1.10 1.50
CA ARG A 109 -14.91 -0.04 0.56
C ARG A 109 -15.19 0.45 -0.85
N GLY A 110 -14.43 -0.10 -1.79
CA GLY A 110 -14.56 0.15 -3.22
C GLY A 110 -15.38 -0.92 -3.94
N MET A 111 -15.51 -0.78 -5.26
CA MET A 111 -16.10 -1.77 -6.14
C MET A 111 -15.45 -1.75 -7.52
N ILE A 112 -15.43 -2.90 -8.19
CA ILE A 112 -15.02 -3.05 -9.58
C ILE A 112 -16.25 -3.46 -10.39
N LYS A 113 -16.47 -2.81 -11.54
CA LYS A 113 -17.57 -3.10 -12.46
C LYS A 113 -17.06 -3.32 -13.88
N LEU A 114 -17.73 -4.20 -14.61
CA LEU A 114 -17.56 -4.30 -16.05
C LEU A 114 -18.01 -2.99 -16.69
N ARG A 115 -17.18 -2.46 -17.60
CA ARG A 115 -17.53 -1.30 -18.44
C ARG A 115 -18.45 -1.72 -19.58
N SER A 116 -18.17 -2.87 -20.18
CA SER A 116 -18.87 -3.40 -21.35
C SER A 116 -18.83 -4.93 -21.34
N LYS A 117 -19.33 -5.56 -22.40
CA LYS A 117 -19.23 -7.01 -22.62
C LYS A 117 -17.87 -7.43 -23.21
N ASN A 118 -17.02 -6.48 -23.63
CA ASN A 118 -15.70 -6.77 -24.18
C ASN A 118 -14.69 -6.99 -23.04
N PRO A 119 -14.08 -8.19 -22.91
CA PRO A 119 -13.12 -8.46 -21.84
C PRO A 119 -11.81 -7.67 -21.97
N PHE A 120 -11.54 -7.05 -23.12
CA PHE A 120 -10.37 -6.20 -23.33
C PHE A 120 -10.59 -4.74 -22.90
N ASP A 121 -11.83 -4.35 -22.58
CA ASP A 121 -12.10 -3.01 -22.06
C ASP A 121 -11.69 -2.91 -20.59
N HIS A 122 -10.95 -1.86 -20.22
CA HIS A 122 -10.60 -1.63 -18.82
C HIS A 122 -11.84 -1.50 -17.93
N PRO A 123 -11.88 -2.19 -16.78
CA PRO A 123 -13.01 -2.13 -15.88
C PRO A 123 -13.16 -0.73 -15.26
N LEU A 124 -14.35 -0.48 -14.72
CA LEU A 124 -14.59 0.69 -13.88
C LEU A 124 -14.14 0.35 -12.46
N ILE A 125 -13.19 1.11 -11.92
CA ILE A 125 -12.66 0.92 -10.57
C ILE A 125 -13.05 2.12 -9.72
N TYR A 126 -13.83 1.87 -8.67
CA TYR A 126 -14.25 2.88 -7.70
C TYR A 126 -13.62 2.54 -6.36
N ALA A 127 -12.48 3.15 -6.02
CA ALA A 127 -11.78 2.86 -4.77
C ALA A 127 -12.53 3.41 -3.54
N ASN A 128 -13.26 4.52 -3.70
CA ASN A 128 -13.97 5.23 -2.63
C ASN A 128 -13.07 5.55 -1.42
N TYR A 129 -11.80 5.91 -1.65
CA TYR A 129 -10.91 6.34 -0.58
C TYR A 129 -11.56 7.45 0.24
N PHE A 130 -11.44 7.33 1.57
CA PHE A 130 -11.92 8.33 2.52
C PHE A 130 -13.43 8.59 2.47
N LYS A 131 -14.21 7.61 2.02
CA LYS A 131 -15.67 7.64 2.13
C LYS A 131 -16.10 7.62 3.60
N GLU A 132 -15.46 6.77 4.40
CA GLU A 132 -15.68 6.72 5.84
C GLU A 132 -14.76 7.73 6.54
N PRO A 133 -15.29 8.62 7.41
CA PRO A 133 -14.51 9.69 8.03
C PRO A 133 -13.42 9.17 8.98
N GLU A 134 -13.58 7.98 9.55
CA GLU A 134 -12.59 7.39 10.45
C GLU A 134 -11.27 7.05 9.76
N ASP A 135 -11.28 6.77 8.46
CA ASP A 135 -10.06 6.52 7.69
C ASP A 135 -9.17 7.78 7.71
N ILE A 136 -9.76 8.95 7.48
CA ILE A 136 -9.03 10.22 7.54
C ILE A 136 -8.61 10.55 8.97
N ALA A 137 -9.50 10.39 9.95
CA ALA A 137 -9.18 10.67 11.34
C ALA A 137 -7.95 9.87 11.80
N THR A 138 -7.88 8.59 11.42
CA THR A 138 -6.75 7.71 11.73
C THR A 138 -5.48 8.14 10.99
N LEU A 139 -5.56 8.52 9.71
CA LEU A 139 -4.40 9.05 8.98
C LEU A 139 -3.87 10.36 9.54
N VAL A 140 -4.74 11.27 10.00
CA VAL A 140 -4.32 12.52 10.65
C VAL A 140 -3.47 12.21 11.88
N GLU A 141 -3.84 11.22 12.69
CA GLU A 141 -3.00 10.77 13.81
C GLU A 141 -1.68 10.13 13.33
N GLY A 142 -1.69 9.36 12.24
CA GLY A 142 -0.47 8.85 11.59
C GLY A 142 0.49 9.95 11.13
N VAL A 143 -0.03 11.06 10.59
CA VAL A 143 0.76 12.25 10.23
C VAL A 143 1.37 12.89 11.48
N LYS A 144 0.60 13.03 12.56
CA LYS A 144 1.12 13.58 13.83
C LYS A 144 2.25 12.74 14.40
N ILE A 145 2.13 11.41 14.36
CA ILE A 145 3.21 10.48 14.77
C ILE A 145 4.45 10.71 13.90
N SER A 146 4.28 10.85 12.59
CA SER A 146 5.39 11.12 11.65
C SER A 146 6.07 12.46 11.91
N VAL A 147 5.29 13.51 12.24
CA VAL A 147 5.83 14.81 12.67
C VAL A 147 6.57 14.70 14.00
N ALA A 148 6.05 13.93 14.97
CA ALA A 148 6.75 13.70 16.23
C ALA A 148 8.07 12.96 16.02
N LEU A 149 8.10 11.95 15.13
CA LEU A 149 9.32 11.25 14.72
C LEU A 149 10.39 12.21 14.20
N SER A 150 10.01 13.16 13.35
CA SER A 150 10.93 14.17 12.79
C SER A 150 11.62 15.06 13.85
N LYS A 151 11.04 15.15 15.06
CA LYS A 151 11.53 15.98 16.17
C LYS A 151 12.39 15.21 17.18
N THR A 152 12.53 13.90 17.01
CA THR A 152 13.40 13.07 17.86
C THR A 152 14.87 13.44 17.66
N GLU A 153 15.71 13.14 18.66
CA GLU A 153 17.15 13.41 18.60
C GLU A 153 17.82 12.78 17.37
N ALA A 154 17.44 11.53 17.06
CA ALA A 154 17.95 10.77 15.92
C ALA A 154 17.67 11.42 14.56
N PHE A 155 16.59 12.20 14.42
CA PHE A 155 16.29 12.94 13.19
C PHE A 155 16.81 14.38 13.25
N ARG A 156 16.80 15.01 14.43
CA ARG A 156 17.32 16.37 14.62
C ARG A 156 18.82 16.48 14.35
N ARG A 157 19.62 15.43 14.58
CA ARG A 157 21.05 15.40 14.21
C ARG A 157 21.31 15.64 12.72
N PHE A 158 20.31 15.42 11.86
CA PHE A 158 20.36 15.65 10.42
C PHE A 158 19.70 16.97 9.99
N GLY A 159 19.42 17.88 10.94
CA GLY A 159 18.73 19.14 10.66
C GLY A 159 17.35 18.92 10.04
N SER A 160 16.62 17.90 10.51
CA SER A 160 15.34 17.51 9.92
C SER A 160 14.31 18.63 10.03
N GLU A 161 13.82 19.10 8.88
CA GLU A 161 12.79 20.15 8.78
C GLU A 161 11.65 19.74 7.85
N LEU A 162 10.42 20.11 8.21
CA LEU A 162 9.25 19.95 7.35
C LEU A 162 9.33 20.94 6.20
N ASN A 163 8.81 20.53 5.03
CA ASN A 163 8.63 21.46 3.92
C ASN A 163 7.63 22.55 4.34
N SER A 164 8.04 23.81 4.29
CA SER A 164 7.22 24.96 4.65
C SER A 164 6.19 25.34 3.58
N GLN A 165 6.32 24.78 2.37
CA GLN A 165 5.38 25.05 1.29
C GLN A 165 4.02 24.40 1.56
N GLN A 166 2.99 25.24 1.70
CA GLN A 166 1.63 24.77 1.88
C GLN A 166 1.02 24.28 0.57
N PHE A 167 0.18 23.25 0.65
CA PHE A 167 -0.52 22.73 -0.52
C PHE A 167 -1.49 23.80 -1.05
N PRO A 168 -1.53 24.06 -2.38
CA PRO A 168 -2.35 25.13 -2.96
C PRO A 168 -3.81 25.13 -2.49
N GLY A 169 -4.44 23.96 -2.41
CA GLY A 169 -5.84 23.82 -1.96
C GLY A 169 -6.05 24.00 -0.46
N CYS A 170 -4.99 24.09 0.35
CA CYS A 170 -5.06 24.11 1.82
C CYS A 170 -4.51 25.41 2.44
N LYS A 171 -4.09 26.39 1.63
CA LYS A 171 -3.47 27.65 2.10
C LYS A 171 -4.36 28.49 3.03
N HIS A 172 -5.68 28.34 2.90
CA HIS A 172 -6.66 29.06 3.72
C HIS A 172 -6.83 28.47 5.13
N ILE A 173 -6.19 27.33 5.41
CA ILE A 173 -6.27 26.62 6.69
C ILE A 173 -4.96 26.86 7.46
N PRO A 174 -5.01 27.13 8.79
CA PRO A 174 -3.81 27.28 9.60
C PRO A 174 -2.88 26.07 9.48
N ALA A 175 -1.61 26.32 9.11
CA ALA A 175 -0.63 25.27 8.90
C ALA A 175 -0.45 24.39 10.16
N PHE A 176 -0.16 23.11 9.94
CA PHE A 176 0.11 22.12 11.00
C PHE A 176 -1.05 21.85 11.98
N SER A 177 -2.28 22.25 11.64
CA SER A 177 -3.51 21.89 12.37
C SER A 177 -4.17 20.62 11.83
N ASP A 178 -5.05 19.98 12.61
CA ASP A 178 -5.80 18.80 12.17
C ASP A 178 -6.57 19.03 10.86
N PRO A 179 -7.31 20.14 10.67
CA PRO A 179 -7.97 20.43 9.40
C PRO A 179 -6.99 20.60 8.23
N TYR A 180 -5.78 21.12 8.49
CA TYR A 180 -4.75 21.26 7.47
C TYR A 180 -4.21 19.89 7.05
N TRP A 181 -3.98 18.99 8.00
CA TRP A 181 -3.56 17.61 7.72
C TRP A 181 -4.61 16.83 6.95
N GLU A 182 -5.88 16.92 7.33
CA GLU A 182 -6.97 16.33 6.55
C GLU A 182 -6.97 16.86 5.12
N CYS A 183 -6.90 18.19 4.94
CA CYS A 183 -6.87 18.78 3.61
C CYS A 183 -5.68 18.26 2.78
N MET A 184 -4.48 18.16 3.38
CA MET A 184 -3.31 17.61 2.71
C MET A 184 -3.52 16.15 2.28
N ILE A 185 -4.04 15.29 3.16
CA ILE A 185 -4.32 13.88 2.87
C ILE A 185 -5.29 13.77 1.69
N ARG A 186 -6.35 14.58 1.66
CA ARG A 186 -7.33 14.59 0.56
C ARG A 186 -6.76 15.11 -0.76
N GLN A 187 -5.84 16.07 -0.71
CA GLN A 187 -5.21 16.64 -1.91
C GLN A 187 -4.11 15.72 -2.47
N TYR A 188 -3.40 15.00 -1.60
CA TYR A 188 -2.29 14.14 -1.99
C TYR A 188 -2.23 12.90 -1.12
N SER A 189 -2.78 11.83 -1.66
CA SER A 189 -2.59 10.45 -1.19
C SER A 189 -2.31 9.58 -2.41
N ILE A 190 -1.56 8.49 -2.19
CA ILE A 190 -1.27 7.49 -3.21
C ILE A 190 -1.77 6.13 -2.74
N THR A 191 -2.06 5.25 -3.69
CA THR A 191 -2.33 3.84 -3.39
C THR A 191 -1.00 3.10 -3.24
N ILE A 192 -0.91 2.17 -2.29
CA ILE A 192 0.22 1.25 -2.16
C ILE A 192 -0.01 -0.07 -2.93
N TYR A 193 -1.03 -0.11 -3.78
CA TYR A 193 -1.31 -1.21 -4.70
C TYR A 193 -1.64 -2.56 -4.03
N HIS A 194 -2.32 -2.53 -2.88
CA HIS A 194 -2.80 -3.73 -2.16
C HIS A 194 -4.35 -3.89 -2.15
N PRO A 195 -5.05 -3.84 -3.30
CA PRO A 195 -6.50 -4.10 -3.32
C PRO A 195 -6.79 -5.58 -3.03
N VAL A 196 -7.83 -5.85 -2.24
CA VAL A 196 -8.29 -7.20 -1.88
C VAL A 196 -9.82 -7.25 -1.80
N GLY A 197 -10.39 -8.44 -1.62
CA GLY A 197 -11.80 -8.60 -1.23
C GLY A 197 -12.84 -8.45 -2.34
N THR A 198 -12.44 -8.35 -3.61
CA THR A 198 -13.37 -8.22 -4.75
C THR A 198 -14.14 -9.50 -5.05
N CYS A 199 -13.70 -10.65 -4.54
CA CYS A 199 -14.40 -11.94 -4.59
C CYS A 199 -14.39 -12.60 -3.21
N LYS A 200 -14.79 -11.83 -2.19
CA LYS A 200 -14.75 -12.17 -0.77
C LYS A 200 -15.15 -13.63 -0.48
N MET A 201 -14.32 -14.32 0.29
CA MET A 201 -14.67 -15.59 0.92
C MET A 201 -15.62 -15.35 2.09
N GLY A 202 -16.69 -16.14 2.17
CA GLY A 202 -17.65 -16.04 3.27
C GLY A 202 -18.65 -17.20 3.32
N PRO A 203 -19.41 -17.29 4.42
CA PRO A 203 -20.46 -18.30 4.55
C PRO A 203 -21.60 -18.03 3.55
N TYR A 204 -22.41 -19.05 3.26
CA TYR A 204 -23.48 -18.94 2.25
C TYR A 204 -24.55 -17.90 2.58
N TRP A 205 -24.67 -17.50 3.85
CA TRP A 205 -25.61 -16.47 4.30
C TRP A 205 -25.02 -15.05 4.27
N ASP A 206 -23.73 -14.87 3.95
CA ASP A 206 -23.16 -13.56 3.71
C ASP A 206 -23.50 -13.13 2.28
N PRO A 207 -24.36 -12.10 2.09
CA PRO A 207 -24.83 -11.70 0.77
C PRO A 207 -23.74 -11.11 -0.13
N GLU A 208 -22.58 -10.76 0.43
CA GLU A 208 -21.43 -10.26 -0.30
C GLU A 208 -20.37 -11.35 -0.58
N ALA A 209 -20.57 -12.59 -0.11
CA ALA A 209 -19.63 -13.67 -0.34
C ALA A 209 -19.73 -14.19 -1.79
N VAL A 210 -18.56 -14.35 -2.43
CA VAL A 210 -18.43 -14.89 -3.79
C VAL A 210 -17.94 -16.33 -3.77
N VAL A 211 -17.07 -16.67 -2.80
CA VAL A 211 -16.55 -18.03 -2.63
C VAL A 211 -16.80 -18.58 -1.24
N ASP A 212 -16.93 -19.90 -1.14
CA ASP A 212 -17.02 -20.60 0.14
C ASP A 212 -15.66 -20.85 0.80
N SER A 213 -15.63 -21.52 1.96
CA SER A 213 -14.40 -21.86 2.68
C SER A 213 -13.49 -22.86 1.97
N GLN A 214 -13.93 -23.44 0.84
CA GLN A 214 -13.15 -24.27 -0.06
C GLN A 214 -12.78 -23.51 -1.34
N LEU A 215 -12.98 -22.19 -1.34
CA LEU A 215 -12.67 -21.27 -2.44
C LEU A 215 -13.48 -21.53 -3.71
N ARG A 216 -14.60 -22.25 -3.60
CA ARG A 216 -15.49 -22.56 -4.72
C ARG A 216 -16.46 -21.41 -4.93
N VAL A 217 -16.66 -21.04 -6.19
CA VAL A 217 -17.59 -19.96 -6.56
C VAL A 217 -19.02 -20.42 -6.33
N TYR A 218 -19.80 -19.64 -5.59
CA TYR A 218 -21.22 -19.94 -5.38
C TYR A 218 -21.98 -19.94 -6.72
N GLY A 219 -22.80 -20.97 -6.93
CA GLY A 219 -23.61 -21.11 -8.15
C GLY A 219 -22.87 -21.60 -9.40
N VAL A 220 -21.56 -21.86 -9.33
CA VAL A 220 -20.76 -22.34 -10.48
C VAL A 220 -19.97 -23.59 -10.12
N ALA A 221 -20.26 -24.70 -10.79
CA ALA A 221 -19.52 -25.94 -10.61
C ALA A 221 -18.13 -25.89 -11.27
N GLY A 222 -17.13 -26.48 -10.61
CA GLY A 222 -15.78 -26.63 -11.16
C GLY A 222 -14.94 -25.34 -11.20
N LEU A 223 -15.40 -24.24 -10.60
CA LEU A 223 -14.70 -22.96 -10.59
C LEU A 223 -14.25 -22.56 -9.17
N ARG A 224 -13.02 -22.06 -9.05
CA ARG A 224 -12.45 -21.50 -7.82
C ARG A 224 -11.76 -20.16 -8.09
N VAL A 225 -11.66 -19.33 -7.06
CA VAL A 225 -10.83 -18.11 -7.05
C VAL A 225 -9.76 -18.26 -5.98
N ILE A 226 -8.49 -18.01 -6.30
CA ILE A 226 -7.35 -18.40 -5.45
C ILE A 226 -6.30 -17.28 -5.31
N ASP A 227 -6.73 -16.03 -5.40
CA ASP A 227 -5.87 -14.85 -5.31
C ASP A 227 -6.29 -13.91 -4.17
N ALA A 228 -5.72 -12.71 -4.10
CA ALA A 228 -6.01 -11.76 -3.03
C ALA A 228 -7.49 -11.29 -2.97
N SER A 229 -8.26 -11.47 -4.05
CA SER A 229 -9.66 -11.07 -4.09
C SER A 229 -10.53 -11.82 -3.08
N ILE A 230 -10.12 -13.00 -2.63
CA ILE A 230 -10.88 -13.78 -1.65
C ILE A 230 -10.75 -13.30 -0.22
N MET A 231 -9.75 -12.47 0.08
CA MET A 231 -9.48 -12.03 1.45
C MET A 231 -10.68 -11.24 1.99
N PRO A 232 -11.34 -11.66 3.08
CA PRO A 232 -12.55 -10.99 3.55
C PRO A 232 -12.29 -9.57 4.07
N ASN A 233 -11.08 -9.35 4.60
CA ASN A 233 -10.58 -8.06 5.02
C ASN A 233 -9.11 -7.95 4.64
N LEU A 234 -8.64 -6.72 4.46
CA LEU A 234 -7.21 -6.43 4.31
C LEU A 234 -6.45 -6.89 5.55
N VAL A 235 -5.31 -7.55 5.35
CA VAL A 235 -4.37 -7.92 6.42
C VAL A 235 -3.60 -6.69 6.90
N SER A 236 -3.09 -6.72 8.13
CA SER A 236 -2.16 -5.68 8.60
C SER A 236 -0.76 -5.94 8.02
N GLY A 237 -0.47 -5.29 6.88
CA GLY A 237 0.82 -5.33 6.18
C GLY A 237 0.66 -5.57 4.66
N ASN A 238 1.76 -5.91 3.99
CA ASN A 238 1.77 -6.14 2.55
C ASN A 238 1.04 -7.44 2.15
N THR A 239 0.35 -7.42 1.02
CA THR A 239 -0.54 -8.52 0.60
C THR A 239 0.15 -9.62 -0.21
N ASN A 240 1.43 -9.49 -0.56
CA ASN A 240 2.13 -10.48 -1.37
C ASN A 240 2.22 -11.85 -0.64
N ALA A 241 2.77 -11.87 0.58
CA ALA A 241 2.91 -13.09 1.37
C ALA A 241 1.57 -13.82 1.61
N PRO A 242 0.48 -13.16 2.05
CA PRO A 242 -0.79 -13.86 2.22
C PRO A 242 -1.40 -14.30 0.87
N THR A 243 -1.11 -13.64 -0.24
CA THR A 243 -1.56 -14.10 -1.57
C THR A 243 -0.87 -15.39 -1.97
N ILE A 244 0.45 -15.50 -1.74
CA ILE A 244 1.21 -16.74 -1.96
C ILE A 244 0.64 -17.86 -1.08
N MET A 245 0.40 -17.58 0.21
CA MET A 245 -0.18 -18.54 1.14
C MET A 245 -1.55 -19.06 0.67
N ILE A 246 -2.42 -18.17 0.16
CA ILE A 246 -3.71 -18.57 -0.43
C ILE A 246 -3.50 -19.53 -1.60
N GLY A 247 -2.56 -19.22 -2.51
CA GLY A 247 -2.23 -20.08 -3.64
C GLY A 247 -1.74 -21.46 -3.22
N GLU A 248 -0.80 -21.52 -2.28
CA GLU A 248 -0.27 -22.77 -1.72
C GLU A 248 -1.39 -23.60 -1.07
N LYS A 249 -2.21 -22.98 -0.21
CA LYS A 249 -3.30 -23.67 0.45
C LYS A 249 -4.36 -24.18 -0.54
N ALA A 250 -4.66 -23.39 -1.57
CA ALA A 250 -5.60 -23.77 -2.62
C ALA A 250 -5.10 -24.96 -3.45
N SER A 251 -3.79 -25.01 -3.73
CA SER A 251 -3.14 -26.15 -4.41
C SER A 251 -3.39 -27.46 -3.67
N ASP A 252 -3.22 -27.46 -2.35
CA ASP A 252 -3.50 -28.64 -1.51
C ASP A 252 -4.98 -29.02 -1.53
N MET A 253 -5.89 -28.05 -1.39
CA MET A 253 -7.33 -28.30 -1.45
C MET A 253 -7.78 -28.91 -2.79
N ILE A 254 -7.15 -28.49 -3.89
CA ILE A 254 -7.43 -29.02 -5.24
C ILE A 254 -6.90 -30.44 -5.37
N LYS A 255 -5.65 -30.71 -4.95
CA LYS A 255 -5.07 -32.06 -4.94
C LYS A 255 -5.91 -33.01 -4.10
N GLU A 256 -6.31 -32.59 -2.90
CA GLU A 256 -7.15 -33.39 -2.00
C GLU A 256 -8.48 -33.77 -2.66
N TYR A 257 -9.16 -32.80 -3.30
CA TYR A 257 -10.41 -33.04 -4.00
C TYR A 257 -10.27 -34.08 -5.14
N TRP A 258 -9.22 -33.96 -5.95
CA TRP A 258 -9.00 -34.84 -7.10
C TRP A 258 -8.43 -36.21 -6.72
N LEU A 259 -7.58 -36.30 -5.70
CA LEU A 259 -7.01 -37.58 -5.25
C LEU A 259 -8.05 -38.41 -4.48
N LYS A 260 -8.88 -37.76 -3.64
CA LYS A 260 -10.00 -38.46 -2.97
C LYS A 260 -11.08 -38.92 -3.95
N SER A 261 -11.33 -38.17 -5.02
CA SER A 261 -12.30 -38.59 -6.05
C SER A 261 -11.77 -39.78 -6.87
N LYS A 262 -10.47 -39.84 -7.20
CA LYS A 262 -9.88 -41.03 -7.86
C LYS A 262 -10.04 -42.31 -7.05
N GLY A 263 -9.81 -42.28 -5.73
CA GLY A 263 -10.03 -43.44 -4.87
C GLY A 263 -11.49 -43.92 -4.81
N ARG A 264 -12.47 -43.03 -5.05
CA ARG A 264 -13.88 -43.42 -5.19
C ARG A 264 -14.19 -44.08 -6.52
N PHE A 265 -13.52 -43.70 -7.61
CA PHE A 265 -13.71 -44.32 -8.92
C PHE A 265 -13.03 -45.70 -9.03
N GLU A 266 -11.89 -45.90 -8.36
CA GLU A 266 -11.20 -47.20 -8.35
C GLU A 266 -11.90 -48.22 -7.43
N GLY A 267 -12.47 -47.79 -6.29
CA GLY A 267 -13.21 -48.67 -5.37
C GLY A 267 -14.57 -49.18 -5.88
N ASP A 268 -15.17 -48.50 -6.86
CA ASP A 268 -16.46 -48.89 -7.47
C ASP A 268 -16.27 -49.85 -8.68
N SER A 269 -15.02 -50.14 -9.04
CA SER A 269 -14.66 -51.05 -10.14
C SER A 269 -14.32 -52.47 -9.69
N SER A 270 -14.34 -52.76 -8.39
CA SER A 270 -14.08 -54.09 -7.81
C SER A 270 -15.34 -54.91 -7.45
N GLU A 271 -16.55 -54.42 -7.80
CA GLU A 271 -17.82 -55.14 -7.58
C GLU A 271 -18.58 -55.49 -8.88
N ARG A 272 -17.88 -55.81 -9.97
CA ARG A 272 -18.49 -56.43 -11.16
C ARG A 272 -17.73 -57.64 -11.65
#